data_AF-A0A2I0QMD7-F1
#
_entry.id   AF-A0A2I0QMD7-F1
#
_cell.length_a   1.000
_cell.length_b   1.000
_cell.length_c   1.000
_cell.angle_alpha   90.00
_cell.angle_beta   90.00
_cell.angle_gamma   90.00
#
_symmetry.space_group_name_H-M   'P 1'
#
loop_
_entity.id
_entity.type
_entity.pdbx_description
1 polymer ?
#
loop_
_entity_poly.entity_id
_entity_poly.type
_entity_poly.pdbx_seq_one_letter_code
_entity_poly.pdbx_strand_id
1 'polypeptide(L)'
;MTSLRSDILEFSENSKMKKILLVGFIGLLIFVLFGFITVQADEIHAKKIYVVDINDAITSATVETIKEAVNEKPDIIILRLNTPGGNLDSTLEIIQIIDNSEIPFVGYVAPKGAHAWSAGTFILLSTHIAAMAPNSIIGSCQPVHIGERNKNFKCGYSSNEGKNENV
;
A
#
# COMPACT_ATOMS: atom_id res chain seq x y z
N MET A 1 44.41 -42.97 28.88
CA MET A 1 43.29 -42.04 29.23
C MET A 1 43.47 -41.31 30.56
N THR A 2 44.52 -41.59 31.34
CA THR A 2 44.78 -40.96 32.66
C THR A 2 45.72 -39.74 32.60
N SER A 3 46.61 -39.61 31.61
CA SER A 3 47.59 -38.49 31.56
C SER A 3 46.98 -37.16 31.10
N LEU A 4 46.04 -37.16 30.15
CA LEU A 4 45.35 -35.94 29.71
C LEU A 4 44.58 -35.24 30.84
N ARG A 5 44.12 -35.99 31.85
CA ARG A 5 43.38 -35.46 32.99
C ARG A 5 44.29 -34.84 34.05
N SER A 6 45.52 -35.32 34.21
CA SER A 6 46.51 -34.71 35.11
C SER A 6 47.05 -33.41 34.54
N ASP A 7 47.30 -33.36 33.22
CA ASP A 7 47.87 -32.19 32.55
C ASP A 7 46.91 -30.98 32.59
N ILE A 8 45.60 -31.23 32.48
CA ILE A 8 44.54 -30.20 32.60
C ILE A 8 44.43 -29.67 34.03
N LEU A 9 44.68 -30.51 35.04
CA LEU A 9 44.59 -30.11 36.46
C LEU A 9 45.82 -29.32 36.91
N GLU A 10 47.01 -29.70 36.45
CA GLU A 10 48.26 -28.95 36.71
C GLU A 10 48.27 -27.60 35.98
N PHE A 11 47.67 -27.54 34.79
CA PHE A 11 47.40 -26.29 34.08
C PHE A 11 46.41 -25.37 34.83
N SER A 12 45.51 -25.95 35.61
CA SER A 12 44.55 -25.20 36.43
C SER A 12 45.22 -24.53 37.63
N GLU A 13 46.21 -25.12 38.29
CA GLU A 13 46.80 -24.54 39.52
C GLU A 13 47.70 -23.30 39.30
N ASN A 14 48.15 -23.04 38.07
CA ASN A 14 49.03 -21.91 37.80
C ASN A 14 48.27 -20.57 37.81
N SER A 15 48.51 -19.74 38.83
CA SER A 15 47.81 -18.46 39.02
C SER A 15 48.01 -17.47 37.85
N LYS A 16 49.10 -17.59 37.09
CA LYS A 16 49.32 -16.79 35.88
C LYS A 16 48.39 -17.24 34.73
N MET A 17 48.15 -18.54 34.59
CA MET A 17 47.30 -19.09 33.52
C MET A 17 45.80 -18.86 33.80
N LYS A 18 45.36 -18.90 35.07
CA LYS A 18 44.00 -18.47 35.45
C LYS A 18 43.72 -17.01 35.08
N LYS A 19 44.68 -16.10 35.27
CA LYS A 19 44.54 -14.68 34.90
C LYS A 19 44.41 -14.48 33.40
N ILE A 20 45.18 -15.22 32.59
CA ILE A 20 45.10 -15.16 31.13
C ILE A 20 43.74 -15.66 30.64
N LEU A 21 43.24 -16.78 31.19
CA LEU A 21 41.91 -17.30 30.88
C LEU A 21 40.80 -16.34 31.32
N LEU A 22 40.93 -15.72 32.49
CA LEU A 22 39.98 -14.74 33.01
C LEU A 22 39.91 -13.49 32.11
N VAL A 23 41.06 -12.94 31.71
CA VAL A 23 41.12 -11.75 30.83
C VAL A 23 40.57 -12.08 29.44
N GLY A 24 40.87 -13.27 28.90
CA GLY A 24 40.30 -13.74 27.64
C GLY A 24 38.77 -13.90 27.73
N PHE A 25 38.26 -14.44 28.84
CA PHE A 25 36.83 -14.59 29.07
C PHE A 25 36.14 -13.23 29.22
N ILE A 26 36.72 -12.29 29.98
CA ILE A 26 36.20 -10.92 30.10
C ILE A 26 36.20 -10.21 28.74
N GLY A 27 37.28 -10.36 27.95
CA GLY A 27 37.35 -9.80 26.59
C GLY A 27 36.29 -10.37 25.65
N LEU A 28 36.06 -11.69 25.71
CA LEU A 28 35.01 -12.36 24.94
C LEU A 28 33.61 -11.89 25.38
N LEU A 29 33.40 -11.73 26.68
CA LEU A 29 32.13 -11.29 27.25
C LEU A 29 31.83 -9.83 26.86
N ILE A 30 32.84 -8.96 26.87
CA ILE A 30 32.75 -7.58 26.38
C ILE A 30 32.48 -7.55 24.88
N PHE A 31 33.14 -8.39 24.08
CA PHE A 31 32.93 -8.47 22.63
C PHE A 31 31.50 -8.89 22.27
N VAL A 32 30.97 -9.90 22.98
CA VAL A 32 29.58 -10.34 22.82
C VAL A 32 28.61 -9.24 23.25
N LEU A 33 28.86 -8.58 24.40
CA LEU A 33 28.03 -7.46 24.87
C LEU A 33 28.00 -6.30 23.85
N PHE A 34 29.16 -6.00 23.24
CA PHE A 34 29.29 -4.92 22.27
C PHE A 34 28.54 -5.23 20.97
N GLY A 35 28.55 -6.49 20.51
CA GLY A 35 27.78 -6.94 19.34
C GLY A 35 26.27 -6.84 19.54
N PHE A 36 25.77 -7.02 20.77
CA PHE A 36 24.34 -6.83 21.07
C PHE A 36 23.90 -5.37 20.99
N ILE A 37 24.79 -4.42 21.29
CA ILE A 37 24.47 -2.97 21.25
C ILE A 37 24.35 -2.49 19.80
N THR A 38 25.14 -3.04 18.87
CA THR A 38 25.15 -2.60 17.46
C THR A 38 23.95 -3.09 16.63
N VAL A 39 23.19 -4.08 17.12
CA VAL A 39 22.06 -4.68 16.38
C VAL A 39 20.74 -3.91 16.56
N GLN A 40 20.68 -2.94 17.48
CA GLN A 40 19.47 -2.16 17.80
C GLN A 40 19.42 -0.77 17.15
N ALA A 41 20.01 -0.60 15.97
CA ALA A 41 19.72 0.56 15.15
C ALA A 41 18.45 0.29 14.34
N ASP A 42 17.28 0.45 14.96
CA ASP A 42 16.06 0.71 14.20
C ASP A 42 16.31 2.03 13.45
N GLU A 43 16.56 1.95 12.15
CA GLU A 43 16.53 3.15 11.32
C GLU A 43 15.11 3.72 11.42
N ILE A 44 14.98 4.87 12.09
CA ILE A 44 13.78 5.70 12.01
C ILE A 44 13.73 6.25 10.59
N HIS A 45 13.33 5.40 9.64
CA HIS A 45 12.97 5.79 8.30
C HIS A 45 11.70 6.63 8.44
N ALA A 46 11.82 7.95 8.20
CA ALA A 46 10.68 8.84 8.21
C ALA A 46 9.72 8.39 7.11
N LYS A 47 8.58 7.82 7.50
CA LYS A 47 7.59 7.27 6.57
C LYS A 47 7.01 8.39 5.70
N LYS A 48 7.35 8.42 4.41
CA LYS A 48 6.89 9.41 3.44
C LYS A 48 5.47 9.06 3.00
N ILE A 49 4.51 9.85 3.44
CA ILE A 49 3.10 9.75 3.03
C ILE A 49 2.85 10.80 1.96
N TYR A 50 2.38 10.37 0.79
CA TYR A 50 1.96 11.29 -0.26
C TYR A 50 0.43 11.33 -0.34
N VAL A 51 -0.15 12.53 -0.35
CA VAL A 51 -1.60 12.72 -0.43
C VAL A 51 -1.92 13.40 -1.75
N VAL A 52 -2.77 12.76 -2.56
CA VAL A 52 -3.28 13.31 -3.81
C VAL A 52 -4.74 13.69 -3.61
N ASP A 53 -5.04 14.97 -3.80
CA ASP A 53 -6.39 15.51 -3.71
C ASP A 53 -7.10 15.46 -5.06
N ILE A 54 -8.24 14.76 -5.11
CA ILE A 54 -9.06 14.59 -6.31
C ILE A 54 -10.45 15.14 -6.01
N ASN A 55 -10.62 16.45 -6.23
CA ASN A 55 -11.85 17.20 -5.91
C ASN A 55 -12.74 17.50 -7.12
N ASP A 56 -12.31 17.08 -8.31
CA ASP A 56 -12.94 17.41 -9.59
C ASP A 56 -13.11 16.15 -10.46
N ALA A 57 -13.53 16.33 -11.70
CA ALA A 57 -13.67 15.25 -12.66
C ALA A 57 -12.34 14.52 -12.91
N ILE A 58 -12.41 13.20 -13.07
CA ILE A 58 -11.26 12.37 -13.45
C ILE A 58 -10.89 12.64 -14.90
N THR A 59 -9.67 13.12 -15.13
CA THR A 59 -9.13 13.46 -16.45
C THR A 59 -7.67 12.99 -16.56
N SER A 60 -7.07 13.18 -17.74
CA SER A 60 -5.63 12.93 -17.95
C SER A 60 -4.74 13.74 -17.00
N ALA A 61 -5.18 14.92 -16.53
CA ALA A 61 -4.41 15.67 -15.53
C ALA A 61 -4.33 14.93 -14.20
N THR A 62 -5.42 14.27 -13.78
CA THR A 62 -5.44 13.44 -12.57
C THR A 62 -4.46 12.27 -12.67
N VAL A 63 -4.37 11.67 -13.86
CA VAL A 63 -3.41 10.58 -14.14
C VAL A 63 -1.98 11.08 -13.92
N GLU A 64 -1.62 12.22 -14.51
CA GLU A 64 -0.27 12.76 -14.40
C GLU A 64 0.09 13.11 -12.95
N THR A 65 -0.84 13.70 -12.18
CA THR A 65 -0.63 13.95 -10.74
C THR A 65 -0.36 12.66 -9.96
N ILE A 66 -1.05 11.56 -10.29
CA ILE A 66 -0.82 10.27 -9.63
C ILE A 66 0.53 9.68 -10.04
N LYS A 67 0.93 9.80 -11.31
CA LYS A 67 2.27 9.38 -11.77
C LYS A 67 3.38 10.15 -11.07
N GLU A 68 3.22 11.47 -10.91
CA GLU A 68 4.14 12.30 -10.13
C GLU A 68 4.23 11.80 -8.67
N ALA A 69 3.10 11.51 -8.03
CA ALA A 69 3.08 10.95 -6.68
C ALA A 69 3.81 9.60 -6.57
N VAL A 70 3.71 8.74 -7.58
CA VAL A 70 4.44 7.46 -7.65
C VAL A 70 5.94 7.70 -7.85
N ASN A 71 6.32 8.65 -8.70
CA ASN A 71 7.73 8.98 -8.98
C ASN A 71 8.46 9.50 -7.73
N GLU A 72 7.73 10.08 -6.80
CA GLU A 72 8.24 10.51 -5.50
C GLU A 72 8.62 9.34 -4.57
N LYS A 73 8.30 8.09 -4.94
CA LYS A 73 8.57 6.86 -4.21
C LYS A 73 8.20 6.93 -2.71
N PRO A 74 6.98 7.37 -2.36
CA PRO A 74 6.53 7.36 -0.97
C PRO A 74 6.32 5.92 -0.46
N ASP A 75 6.28 5.77 0.86
CA ASP A 75 5.94 4.50 1.50
C ASP A 75 4.45 4.15 1.37
N ILE A 76 3.60 5.15 1.11
CA ILE A 76 2.15 5.01 0.93
C ILE A 76 1.58 6.24 0.21
N ILE A 77 0.59 6.00 -0.67
CA ILE A 77 -0.15 7.05 -1.36
C ILE A 77 -1.60 7.05 -0.88
N ILE A 78 -2.12 8.22 -0.52
CA ILE A 78 -3.53 8.42 -0.17
C ILE A 78 -4.20 9.22 -1.28
N LEU A 79 -5.16 8.61 -1.97
CA LEU A 79 -6.04 9.28 -2.91
C LEU A 79 -7.26 9.80 -2.16
N ARG A 80 -7.32 11.10 -1.90
CA ARG A 80 -8.47 11.73 -1.23
C ARG A 80 -9.50 12.11 -2.28
N LEU A 81 -10.65 11.41 -2.27
CA LEU A 81 -11.65 11.43 -3.33
C LEU A 81 -12.87 12.27 -2.93
N ASN A 82 -13.18 13.25 -3.78
CA ASN A 82 -14.45 13.96 -3.85
C ASN A 82 -14.74 14.31 -5.31
N THR A 83 -15.30 13.37 -6.08
CA THR A 83 -15.42 13.48 -7.53
C THR A 83 -16.81 13.06 -8.05
N PRO A 84 -17.37 13.78 -9.04
CA PRO A 84 -18.59 13.38 -9.72
C PRO A 84 -18.38 12.26 -10.77
N GLY A 85 -17.14 11.85 -11.02
CA GLY A 85 -16.77 10.88 -12.07
C GLY A 85 -15.84 11.49 -13.10
N GLY A 86 -15.74 10.88 -14.29
CA GLY A 86 -14.87 11.40 -15.33
C GLY A 86 -14.69 10.47 -16.52
N ASN A 87 -13.62 10.69 -17.27
CA ASN A 87 -13.31 9.95 -18.48
C ASN A 87 -12.92 8.48 -18.17
N LEU A 88 -13.43 7.55 -18.98
CA LEU A 88 -13.20 6.11 -18.79
C LEU A 88 -11.73 5.73 -19.01
N ASP A 89 -11.07 6.26 -20.03
CA ASP A 89 -9.68 5.94 -20.34
C ASP A 89 -8.76 6.37 -19.20
N SER A 90 -8.93 7.60 -18.69
CA SER A 90 -8.20 8.09 -17.51
C SER A 90 -8.47 7.23 -16.26
N THR A 91 -9.70 6.76 -16.09
CA THR A 91 -10.08 5.90 -14.97
C THR A 91 -9.35 4.55 -15.06
N LEU A 92 -9.38 3.91 -16.23
CA LEU A 92 -8.71 2.63 -16.47
C LEU A 92 -7.19 2.75 -16.33
N GLU A 93 -6.61 3.86 -16.77
CA GLU A 93 -5.18 4.12 -16.61
C GLU A 93 -4.79 4.26 -15.13
N ILE A 94 -5.59 4.98 -14.33
CA ILE A 94 -5.37 5.07 -12.87
C ILE A 94 -5.44 3.70 -12.22
N ILE A 95 -6.43 2.88 -12.59
CA ILE A 95 -6.57 1.52 -12.07
C ILE A 95 -5.32 0.70 -12.41
N GLN A 96 -4.83 0.77 -13.64
CA GLN A 96 -3.60 0.09 -14.05
C GLN A 96 -2.38 0.58 -13.26
N ILE A 97 -2.27 1.88 -12.96
CA ILE A 97 -1.19 2.41 -12.14
C ILE A 97 -1.24 1.79 -10.74
N ILE A 98 -2.43 1.69 -10.14
CA ILE A 98 -2.61 1.11 -8.80
C ILE A 98 -2.29 -0.39 -8.81
N ASP A 99 -2.85 -1.15 -9.76
CA ASP A 99 -2.69 -2.61 -9.85
C ASP A 99 -1.22 -3.05 -10.05
N ASN A 100 -0.43 -2.23 -10.75
CA ASN A 100 0.98 -2.51 -11.02
C ASN A 100 1.92 -1.88 -9.98
N SER A 101 1.42 -1.20 -8.96
CA SER A 101 2.26 -0.51 -7.99
C SER A 101 2.74 -1.41 -6.87
N GLU A 102 4.03 -1.32 -6.54
CA GLU A 102 4.57 -1.88 -5.31
C GLU A 102 4.29 -0.96 -4.09
N ILE A 103 3.88 0.28 -4.34
CA ILE A 103 3.53 1.26 -3.30
C ILE A 103 2.06 1.05 -2.90
N PRO A 104 1.73 0.90 -1.61
CA PRO A 104 0.34 0.76 -1.18
C PRO A 104 -0.46 2.06 -1.42
N PHE A 105 -1.64 1.89 -2.02
CA PHE A 105 -2.62 2.95 -2.25
C PHE A 105 -3.80 2.84 -1.29
N VAL A 106 -4.16 3.97 -0.66
CA VAL A 106 -5.37 4.13 0.15
C VAL A 106 -6.32 5.07 -0.58
N GLY A 107 -7.49 4.58 -0.97
CA GLY A 107 -8.57 5.43 -1.44
C GLY A 107 -9.38 5.93 -0.25
N TYR A 108 -9.55 7.25 -0.12
CA TYR A 108 -10.27 7.85 1.00
C TYR A 108 -11.33 8.84 0.51
N VAL A 109 -12.61 8.47 0.59
CA VAL A 109 -13.71 9.38 0.24
C VAL A 109 -13.88 10.40 1.36
N ALA A 110 -13.48 11.64 1.10
CA ALA A 110 -13.42 12.68 2.11
C ALA A 110 -13.43 14.08 1.47
N PRO A 111 -13.86 15.13 2.21
CA PRO A 111 -14.25 15.16 3.63
C PRO A 111 -15.64 14.55 3.92
N LYS A 112 -16.14 14.74 5.14
CA LYS A 112 -17.52 14.34 5.52
C LYS A 112 -18.52 14.88 4.49
N GLY A 113 -19.39 14.01 3.96
CA GLY A 113 -20.36 14.38 2.92
C GLY A 113 -19.82 14.40 1.49
N ALA A 114 -18.53 14.07 1.29
CA ALA A 114 -17.96 13.92 -0.05
C ALA A 114 -18.56 12.72 -0.79
N HIS A 115 -18.31 12.68 -2.09
CA HIS A 115 -18.78 11.59 -2.94
C HIS A 115 -17.69 11.12 -3.89
N ALA A 116 -17.67 9.83 -4.20
CA ALA A 116 -16.85 9.28 -5.28
C ALA A 116 -17.75 8.53 -6.25
N TRP A 117 -18.33 9.26 -7.20
CA TRP A 117 -19.28 8.71 -8.17
C TRP A 117 -18.61 8.20 -9.43
N SER A 118 -19.26 7.26 -10.12
CA SER A 118 -18.83 6.72 -11.40
C SER A 118 -17.36 6.29 -11.39
N ALA A 119 -16.49 7.04 -12.07
CA ALA A 119 -15.04 6.80 -12.09
C ALA A 119 -14.43 6.74 -10.69
N GLY A 120 -14.86 7.62 -9.78
CA GLY A 120 -14.35 7.66 -8.41
C GLY A 120 -14.62 6.38 -7.63
N THR A 121 -15.75 5.72 -7.90
CA THR A 121 -16.04 4.41 -7.27
C THR A 121 -15.10 3.34 -7.79
N PHE A 122 -14.84 3.28 -9.10
CA PHE A 122 -13.90 2.30 -9.65
C PHE A 122 -12.48 2.52 -9.12
N ILE A 123 -12.02 3.77 -9.07
CA ILE A 123 -10.71 4.10 -8.50
C ILE A 123 -10.65 3.67 -7.03
N LEU A 124 -11.66 4.00 -6.22
CA LEU A 124 -11.71 3.59 -4.81
C LEU A 124 -11.63 2.07 -4.66
N LEU A 125 -12.40 1.32 -5.45
CA LEU A 125 -12.44 -0.14 -5.37
C LEU A 125 -11.14 -0.82 -5.83
N SER A 126 -10.36 -0.15 -6.68
CA SER A 126 -9.05 -0.63 -7.09
C SER A 126 -7.94 -0.35 -6.07
N THR A 127 -8.17 0.53 -5.09
CA THR A 127 -7.15 0.78 -4.04
C THR A 127 -7.01 -0.40 -3.09
N HIS A 128 -5.80 -0.56 -2.55
CA HIS A 128 -5.47 -1.63 -1.60
C HIS A 128 -6.28 -1.50 -0.30
N ILE A 129 -6.55 -0.26 0.13
CA ILE A 129 -7.37 0.06 1.28
C ILE A 129 -8.39 1.12 0.87
N ALA A 130 -9.67 0.77 0.95
CA ALA A 130 -10.77 1.71 0.79
C ALA A 130 -11.24 2.21 2.16
N ALA A 131 -11.29 3.53 2.32
CA ALA A 131 -11.79 4.20 3.51
C ALA A 131 -12.80 5.30 3.12
N MET A 132 -13.71 5.60 4.03
CA MET A 132 -14.77 6.58 3.81
C MET A 132 -14.99 7.44 5.04
N ALA A 133 -15.02 8.75 4.87
CA ALA A 133 -15.48 9.66 5.90
C ALA A 133 -16.98 9.44 6.18
N PRO A 134 -17.49 9.73 7.39
CA PRO A 134 -18.90 9.61 7.69
C PRO A 134 -19.78 10.36 6.69
N ASN A 135 -20.96 9.81 6.38
CA ASN A 135 -21.93 10.38 5.44
C ASN A 135 -21.39 10.63 4.01
N SER A 136 -20.29 10.00 3.62
CA SER A 136 -19.83 10.04 2.23
C SER A 136 -20.54 8.98 1.38
N ILE A 137 -20.55 9.17 0.06
CA ILE A 137 -21.34 8.37 -0.89
C ILE A 137 -20.45 7.81 -1.99
N ILE A 138 -20.65 6.55 -2.36
CA ILE A 138 -20.07 5.91 -3.56
C ILE A 138 -21.20 5.34 -4.42
N GLY A 139 -20.92 5.07 -5.69
CA GLY A 139 -21.86 4.47 -6.64
C GLY A 139 -22.15 5.36 -7.86
N SER A 140 -23.36 5.20 -8.43
CA SER A 140 -23.77 5.86 -9.69
C SER A 140 -22.81 5.56 -10.86
N CYS A 141 -22.49 4.28 -11.06
CA CYS A 141 -21.43 3.82 -11.98
C CYS A 141 -21.90 3.29 -13.33
N GLN A 142 -23.12 3.62 -13.76
CA GLN A 142 -23.57 3.21 -15.08
C GLN A 142 -22.80 3.99 -16.16
N PRO A 143 -22.03 3.33 -17.05
CA PRO A 143 -21.35 4.03 -18.12
C PRO A 143 -22.37 4.64 -19.08
N VAL A 144 -22.10 5.87 -19.51
CA VAL A 144 -22.92 6.58 -20.49
C VAL A 144 -22.05 7.01 -21.66
N HIS A 145 -22.56 6.84 -22.87
CA HIS A 145 -21.88 7.33 -24.06
C HIS A 145 -22.24 8.81 -24.24
N ILE A 146 -21.25 9.69 -24.11
CA ILE A 146 -21.43 11.13 -24.35
C ILE A 146 -21.10 11.38 -25.82
N GLY A 147 -22.15 11.36 -26.65
CA GLY A 147 -22.09 11.69 -28.07
C GLY A 147 -23.41 12.32 -28.51
N GLU A 148 -23.47 12.87 -29.73
CA GLU A 148 -24.73 13.37 -30.27
C GLU A 148 -25.78 12.26 -30.22
N ARG A 149 -26.93 12.53 -29.55
CA ARG A 149 -28.08 11.64 -29.63
C ARG A 149 -28.51 11.56 -31.08
N ASN A 150 -28.11 10.51 -31.78
CA ASN A 150 -28.78 10.13 -33.01
C ASN A 150 -30.23 9.82 -32.63
N LYS A 151 -31.18 10.66 -33.06
CA LYS A 151 -32.61 10.55 -32.70
C LYS A 151 -33.24 9.23 -33.15
N ASN A 152 -32.53 8.42 -33.95
CA ASN A 152 -32.93 7.08 -34.38
C ASN A 152 -32.29 5.94 -33.55
N PHE A 153 -31.46 6.23 -32.55
CA PHE A 153 -30.87 5.22 -31.69
C PHE A 153 -31.86 4.84 -30.59
N LYS A 154 -32.63 3.77 -30.81
CA LYS A 154 -33.43 3.15 -29.74
C LYS A 154 -32.48 2.44 -28.78
N CYS A 155 -32.50 2.82 -27.50
CA CYS A 155 -31.84 2.05 -26.44
C CYS A 155 -32.51 0.68 -26.38
N GLY A 156 -31.81 -0.34 -26.89
CA GLY A 156 -32.31 -1.71 -26.94
C GLY A 156 -32.12 -2.41 -25.60
N TYR A 157 -33.12 -2.29 -24.71
CA TYR A 157 -33.43 -3.40 -23.82
C TYR A 157 -34.37 -4.33 -24.59
N SER A 158 -33.86 -5.45 -25.09
CA SER A 158 -34.69 -6.53 -25.63
C SER A 158 -35.36 -7.22 -24.44
N SER A 159 -36.50 -6.69 -23.99
CA SER A 159 -37.42 -7.44 -23.15
C SER A 159 -37.98 -8.57 -24.00
N ASN A 160 -37.44 -9.78 -23.83
CA ASN A 160 -38.11 -11.00 -24.25
C ASN A 160 -39.34 -11.21 -23.34
N GLU A 161 -40.41 -10.45 -23.57
CA GLU A 161 -41.73 -10.83 -23.09
C GLU A 161 -42.22 -11.97 -23.98
N GLY A 162 -42.14 -13.18 -23.43
CA GLY A 162 -42.67 -14.38 -24.03
C GLY A 162 -44.17 -14.24 -24.24
N LYS A 163 -44.59 -14.16 -25.51
CA LYS A 163 -45.96 -14.46 -25.92
C LYS A 163 -46.24 -15.94 -25.66
N ASN A 164 -46.90 -16.24 -24.55
CA ASN A 164 -47.57 -17.52 -24.34
C ASN A 164 -48.99 -17.27 -23.87
N GLU A 165 -49.88 -16.96 -24.81
CA GLU A 165 -51.33 -17.07 -24.61
C GLU A 165 -51.95 -17.65 -25.89
N ASN A 166 -52.10 -18.96 -25.89
CA ASN A 166 -53.04 -19.74 -26.71
C ASN A 166 -53.26 -21.09 -25.99
N VAL A 167 -54.04 -21.05 -24.91
CA VAL A 167 -54.93 -22.13 -24.44
C VAL A 167 -56.17 -21.47 -23.87
#